data_AF-A0AA88IRN5-F1
#
_entry.id   AF-A0AA88IRN5-F1
#
_cell.length_a   1.000
_cell.length_b   1.000
_cell.length_c   1.000
_cell.angle_alpha   90.00
_cell.angle_beta   90.00
_cell.angle_gamma   90.00
#
_symmetry.space_group_name_H-M   'P 1'
#
loop_
_entity.id
_entity.type
_entity.pdbx_description
1 polymer ?
#
loop_
_entity_poly.entity_id
_entity_poly.type
_entity_poly.pdbx_seq_one_letter_code
_entity_poly.pdbx_strand_id
1 'polypeptide(L)'
;MGVAKLKKLVHEANILEDFALKNSHIVIDASSLYYFLYFQSTLDQSHGGDYSGLKDEVCQFFQALQDCGVTPHVILDGGTSPEKFDNLQTRLQNKLNKAKRITTGTNSSTLPGNRKILPPLTKDVFKQILTEKGIEFEQTFGEADRRIASLANELGCPVLSHDTDFHVYDLEEGFLPLYSETFEWKEKRNGHITAKRYRRPLFCRHFGIDPALMPVFAAIAGNDFSRFNDQRKFEQYFLPKSSEGLLMSDSNIQGPQREMNRLRAILEMLRILAPTLAHDSEQKQVQAVNEVLTLFGDETMDDRPFLESIKTYDVGPVAAETRGKVLPQWMVDKVQEGKLTSFVTDVLHHSRMMLTPLVEDFSQPSSHSAALRIRQFFYGLLLGQETCTEFDRADKKSMSHKKVRPVHPRVSEGELQQLQLQHLDQAPEDLRRHVLLEALESLGLHLRTSQTT
;
A
#
# COMPACT_ATOMS: atom_id res chain seq x y z
N MET A 1 -2.22 4.94 3.67
CA MET A 1 -1.63 6.16 3.06
C MET A 1 -2.68 7.23 3.27
N GLY A 2 -2.98 8.09 2.30
CA GLY A 2 -4.24 8.82 2.28
C GLY A 2 -4.33 10.11 3.09
N VAL A 3 -5.56 10.56 3.34
CA VAL A 3 -5.84 11.86 3.96
C VAL A 3 -5.42 11.89 5.44
N ALA A 4 -4.40 12.70 5.73
CA ALA A 4 -3.85 12.85 7.07
C ALA A 4 -4.92 13.24 8.10
N LYS A 5 -4.96 12.52 9.23
CA LYS A 5 -5.91 12.71 10.36
C LYS A 5 -7.39 12.45 10.07
N LEU A 6 -7.76 11.98 8.87
CA LEU A 6 -9.14 11.59 8.59
C LEU A 6 -9.66 10.52 9.56
N LYS A 7 -8.85 9.50 9.89
CA LYS A 7 -9.19 8.51 10.93
C LYS A 7 -9.61 9.18 12.25
N LYS A 8 -8.82 10.15 12.71
CA LYS A 8 -9.07 10.83 14.00
C LYS A 8 -10.34 11.67 13.94
N LEU A 9 -10.59 12.34 12.80
CA LEU A 9 -11.81 13.10 12.57
C LEU A 9 -13.06 12.20 12.62
N VAL A 10 -13.02 11.05 11.95
CA VAL A 10 -14.12 10.07 11.94
C VAL A 10 -14.39 9.52 13.35
N HIS A 11 -13.33 9.21 14.10
CA HIS A 11 -13.46 8.73 15.48
C HIS A 11 -14.04 9.80 16.41
N GLU A 12 -13.59 11.06 16.33
CA GLU A 12 -14.13 12.17 17.13
C GLU A 12 -15.58 12.52 16.77
N ALA A 13 -15.99 12.29 15.52
CA ALA A 13 -17.37 12.50 15.08
C ALA A 13 -18.34 11.43 15.62
N ASN A 14 -17.82 10.30 16.14
CA ASN A 14 -18.60 9.17 16.67
C ASN A 14 -19.67 8.65 15.68
N ILE A 15 -19.28 8.51 14.42
CA ILE A 15 -20.16 8.11 13.29
C ILE A 15 -19.97 6.65 12.86
N LEU A 16 -19.20 5.87 13.63
CA LEU A 16 -19.01 4.45 13.38
C LEU A 16 -20.17 3.66 13.99
N GLU A 17 -20.81 2.80 13.20
CA GLU A 17 -21.90 1.96 13.67
C GLU A 17 -21.40 0.57 14.11
N ASP A 18 -22.10 -0.04 15.06
CA ASP A 18 -21.87 -1.44 15.42
C ASP A 18 -22.24 -2.36 14.27
N PHE A 19 -21.37 -3.33 13.98
CA PHE A 19 -21.52 -4.25 12.88
C PHE A 19 -21.15 -5.67 13.31
N ALA A 20 -22.01 -6.63 12.98
CA ALA A 20 -21.80 -8.04 13.27
C ALA A 20 -21.50 -8.78 11.96
N LEU A 21 -20.23 -9.09 11.71
CA LEU A 21 -19.79 -9.76 10.49
C LEU A 21 -20.01 -11.28 10.62
N LYS A 22 -20.91 -11.83 9.80
CA LYS A 22 -21.23 -13.25 9.68
C LYS A 22 -21.94 -13.57 8.37
N ASN A 23 -21.80 -14.80 7.86
CA ASN A 23 -22.54 -15.32 6.70
C ASN A 23 -22.53 -14.37 5.48
N SER A 24 -21.37 -13.79 5.17
CA SER A 24 -21.23 -12.75 4.15
C SER A 24 -19.91 -12.87 3.40
N HIS A 25 -19.75 -12.05 2.36
CA HIS A 25 -18.43 -11.81 1.77
C HIS A 25 -17.72 -10.68 2.51
N ILE A 26 -16.40 -10.56 2.30
CA ILE A 26 -15.59 -9.41 2.72
C ILE A 26 -14.42 -9.25 1.76
N VAL A 27 -14.17 -8.04 1.28
CA VAL A 27 -12.96 -7.74 0.50
C VAL A 27 -11.88 -7.20 1.43
N ILE A 28 -10.68 -7.75 1.35
CA ILE A 28 -9.59 -7.48 2.29
C ILE A 28 -8.40 -6.88 1.54
N ASP A 29 -7.97 -5.70 1.99
CA ASP A 29 -6.65 -5.16 1.65
C ASP A 29 -5.57 -6.00 2.34
N ALA A 30 -4.84 -6.78 1.54
CA ALA A 30 -3.79 -7.65 2.05
C ALA A 30 -2.68 -6.88 2.74
N SER A 31 -2.25 -5.75 2.16
CA SER A 31 -1.18 -4.89 2.71
C SER A 31 -1.55 -4.42 4.10
N SER A 32 -2.77 -3.94 4.28
CA SER A 32 -3.27 -3.61 5.62
C SER A 32 -3.30 -4.82 6.55
N LEU A 33 -3.77 -5.98 6.08
CA LEU A 33 -3.95 -7.17 6.91
C LEU A 33 -2.63 -7.74 7.44
N TYR A 34 -1.65 -8.03 6.60
CA TYR A 34 -0.41 -8.67 7.09
C TYR A 34 0.42 -7.70 7.94
N TYR A 35 0.35 -6.38 7.70
CA TYR A 35 0.92 -5.38 8.62
C TYR A 35 0.22 -5.42 9.98
N PHE A 36 -1.11 -5.44 9.99
CA PHE A 36 -1.91 -5.48 11.20
C PHE A 36 -1.61 -6.74 12.03
N LEU A 37 -1.70 -7.92 11.43
CA LEU A 37 -1.46 -9.21 12.10
C LEU A 37 -0.04 -9.29 12.67
N TYR A 38 0.96 -8.83 11.92
CA TYR A 38 2.34 -8.86 12.40
C TYR A 38 2.54 -7.94 13.60
N PHE A 39 2.04 -6.70 13.51
CA PHE A 39 2.36 -5.65 14.48
C PHE A 39 1.43 -5.56 15.68
N GLN A 40 0.28 -6.23 15.66
CA GLN A 40 -0.57 -6.44 16.83
C GLN A 40 -0.14 -7.65 17.66
N SER A 41 0.71 -8.50 17.10
CA SER A 41 1.24 -9.70 17.73
C SER A 41 2.63 -9.45 18.31
N THR A 42 3.09 -10.33 19.19
CA THR A 42 4.42 -10.22 19.84
C THR A 42 5.53 -10.85 18.99
N LEU A 43 5.44 -10.74 17.67
CA LEU A 43 6.36 -11.38 16.72
C LEU A 43 7.70 -10.64 16.66
N ASP A 44 8.80 -11.40 16.54
CA ASP A 44 10.14 -10.84 16.53
C ASP A 44 10.41 -10.02 15.27
N GLN A 45 10.99 -8.84 15.43
CA GLN A 45 11.41 -7.97 14.32
C GLN A 45 12.93 -7.87 14.23
N SER A 46 13.64 -8.37 15.24
CA SER A 46 15.06 -8.08 15.45
C SER A 46 15.97 -9.06 14.72
N HIS A 47 15.52 -10.29 14.46
CA HIS A 47 16.33 -11.36 13.88
C HIS A 47 15.82 -11.80 12.50
N GLY A 48 15.32 -10.85 11.70
CA GLY A 48 14.87 -11.12 10.33
C GLY A 48 13.44 -11.64 10.19
N GLY A 49 12.70 -11.79 11.30
CA GLY A 49 11.27 -12.06 11.34
C GLY A 49 10.88 -13.41 11.94
N ASP A 50 9.71 -13.46 12.59
CA ASP A 50 9.06 -14.70 13.04
C ASP A 50 7.97 -15.12 12.05
N TYR A 51 8.38 -15.88 11.04
CA TYR A 51 7.48 -16.35 9.98
C TYR A 51 6.57 -17.50 10.43
N SER A 52 6.97 -18.27 11.46
CA SER A 52 6.13 -19.32 12.03
C SER A 52 4.96 -18.70 12.80
N GLY A 53 5.26 -17.75 13.69
CA GLY A 53 4.21 -17.02 14.42
C GLY A 53 3.32 -16.19 13.50
N LEU A 54 3.86 -15.62 12.42
CA LEU A 54 3.05 -14.99 11.37
C LEU A 54 2.07 -15.99 10.73
N LYS A 55 2.54 -17.20 10.39
CA LYS A 55 1.68 -18.26 9.86
C LYS A 55 0.53 -18.59 10.80
N ASP A 56 0.81 -18.70 12.09
CA ASP A 56 -0.19 -18.99 13.11
C ASP A 56 -1.25 -17.88 13.18
N GLU A 57 -0.84 -16.61 13.25
CA GLU A 57 -1.77 -15.47 13.31
C GLU A 57 -2.64 -15.35 12.05
N VAL A 58 -2.05 -15.54 10.86
CA VAL A 58 -2.79 -15.53 9.59
C VAL A 58 -3.80 -16.67 9.53
N CYS A 59 -3.39 -17.89 9.90
CA CYS A 59 -4.30 -19.04 9.93
C CYS A 59 -5.45 -18.82 10.90
N GLN A 60 -5.19 -18.30 12.11
CA GLN A 60 -6.23 -18.01 13.10
C GLN A 60 -7.20 -16.94 12.61
N PHE A 61 -6.70 -15.89 11.94
CA PHE A 61 -7.54 -14.84 11.38
C PHE A 61 -8.52 -15.38 10.35
N PHE A 62 -8.05 -16.16 9.37
CA PHE A 62 -8.92 -16.72 8.35
C PHE A 62 -9.83 -17.83 8.89
N GLN A 63 -9.38 -18.59 9.88
CA GLN A 63 -10.25 -19.51 10.62
C GLN A 63 -11.37 -18.74 11.35
N ALA A 64 -11.10 -17.54 11.87
CA ALA A 64 -12.14 -16.71 12.48
C ALA A 64 -13.22 -16.27 11.50
N LEU A 65 -12.84 -15.89 10.29
CA LEU A 65 -13.78 -15.60 9.22
C LEU A 65 -14.60 -16.85 8.86
N GLN A 66 -13.94 -17.98 8.63
CA GLN A 66 -14.59 -19.23 8.26
C GLN A 66 -15.60 -19.71 9.32
N ASP A 67 -15.24 -19.68 10.60
CA ASP A 67 -16.11 -20.07 11.71
C ASP A 67 -17.38 -19.20 11.80
N CYS A 68 -17.33 -17.98 11.25
CA CYS A 68 -18.45 -17.06 11.19
C CYS A 68 -19.20 -17.12 9.83
N GLY A 69 -18.87 -18.08 8.96
CA GLY A 69 -19.45 -18.21 7.62
C GLY A 69 -19.07 -17.07 6.68
N VAL A 70 -17.93 -16.42 6.90
CA VAL A 70 -17.47 -15.28 6.11
C VAL A 70 -16.50 -15.76 5.03
N THR A 71 -16.77 -15.39 3.78
CA THR A 71 -15.92 -15.70 2.62
C THR A 71 -15.00 -14.51 2.32
N PRO A 72 -13.68 -14.64 2.55
CA PRO A 72 -12.71 -13.58 2.26
C PRO A 72 -12.33 -13.51 0.78
N HIS A 73 -12.18 -12.30 0.26
CA HIS A 73 -11.61 -11.97 -1.04
C HIS A 73 -10.39 -11.07 -0.84
N VAL A 74 -9.19 -11.60 -1.00
CA VAL A 74 -7.97 -10.88 -0.62
C VAL A 74 -7.32 -10.23 -1.84
N ILE A 75 -7.09 -8.91 -1.80
CA ILE A 75 -6.43 -8.20 -2.91
C ILE A 75 -5.07 -7.70 -2.45
N LEU A 76 -4.02 -8.01 -3.23
CA LEU A 76 -2.66 -7.56 -3.00
C LEU A 76 -2.29 -6.44 -3.96
N ASP A 77 -1.59 -5.43 -3.44
CA ASP A 77 -0.93 -4.42 -4.26
C ASP A 77 0.18 -5.01 -5.15
N GLY A 78 0.32 -4.41 -6.32
CA GLY A 78 1.37 -4.65 -7.30
C GLY A 78 2.61 -3.77 -7.15
N GLY A 79 3.16 -3.40 -8.31
CA GLY A 79 4.30 -2.50 -8.46
C GLY A 79 3.92 -1.05 -8.18
N THR A 80 4.91 -0.25 -7.79
CA THR A 80 4.64 1.14 -7.40
C THR A 80 4.60 2.04 -8.64
N SER A 81 3.64 2.95 -8.69
CA SER A 81 3.55 3.92 -9.79
C SER A 81 4.77 4.85 -9.87
N PRO A 82 5.07 5.43 -11.05
CA PRO A 82 6.13 6.43 -11.19
C PRO A 82 5.95 7.64 -10.28
N GLU A 83 4.71 8.12 -10.09
CA GLU A 83 4.40 9.33 -9.32
C GLU A 83 4.75 9.18 -7.83
N LYS A 84 4.82 7.95 -7.31
CA LYS A 84 5.14 7.66 -5.91
C LYS A 84 6.65 7.44 -5.65
N PHE A 85 7.52 7.72 -6.62
CA PHE A 85 8.96 7.43 -6.47
C PHE A 85 9.64 8.21 -5.32
N ASP A 86 9.34 9.50 -5.15
CA ASP A 86 9.89 10.29 -4.04
C ASP A 86 9.41 9.77 -2.67
N ASN A 87 8.15 9.31 -2.64
CA ASN A 87 7.59 8.64 -1.47
C ASN A 87 8.32 7.31 -1.19
N LEU A 88 8.74 6.57 -2.22
CA LEU A 88 9.53 5.35 -2.05
C LEU A 88 10.90 5.61 -1.44
N GLN A 89 11.65 6.60 -1.93
CA GLN A 89 12.96 6.94 -1.35
C GLN A 89 12.83 7.35 0.12
N THR A 90 11.83 8.19 0.42
CA THR A 90 11.52 8.61 1.79
C THR A 90 11.14 7.41 2.66
N ARG A 91 10.30 6.49 2.15
CA ARG A 91 9.93 5.25 2.85
C ARG A 91 11.15 4.36 3.10
N LEU A 92 12.05 4.24 2.13
CA LEU A 92 13.26 3.43 2.24
C LEU A 92 14.21 4.00 3.29
N GLN A 93 14.41 5.32 3.29
CA GLN A 93 15.18 6.03 4.32
C GLN A 93 14.54 5.89 5.72
N ASN A 94 13.21 5.92 5.81
CA ASN A 94 12.50 5.68 7.07
C ASN A 94 12.67 4.23 7.56
N LYS A 95 12.62 3.24 6.67
CA LYS A 95 12.91 1.83 7.01
C LYS A 95 14.35 1.67 7.50
N LEU A 96 15.32 2.31 6.84
CA LEU A 96 16.73 2.32 7.25
C LEU A 96 16.88 2.86 8.68
N ASN A 97 16.26 4.01 8.97
CA ASN A 97 16.29 4.63 10.28
C ASN A 97 15.66 3.71 11.35
N LYS A 98 14.54 3.04 11.04
CA LYS A 98 13.89 2.09 11.95
C LYS A 98 14.74 0.86 12.22
N ALA A 99 15.28 0.23 11.17
CA ALA A 99 16.12 -0.96 11.28
C ALA A 99 17.33 -0.70 12.20
N LYS A 100 18.01 0.43 11.99
CA LYS A 100 19.15 0.84 12.83
C LYS A 100 18.77 1.03 14.30
N ARG A 101 17.59 1.60 14.57
CA ARG A 101 17.11 1.82 15.95
C ARG A 101 16.82 0.51 16.66
N ILE A 102 16.34 -0.50 15.94
CA ILE A 102 16.15 -1.85 16.46
C ILE A 102 17.53 -2.47 16.79
N THR A 103 18.47 -2.46 15.84
CA THR A 103 19.82 -3.02 16.06
C THR A 103 20.57 -2.33 17.22
N THR A 104 20.45 -1.01 17.35
CA THR A 104 21.25 -0.26 18.35
C THR A 104 20.64 -0.24 19.74
N GLY A 105 19.42 -0.76 19.92
CA GLY A 105 18.71 -0.70 21.21
C GLY A 105 18.48 0.73 21.73
N THR A 106 18.66 1.76 20.89
CA THR A 106 18.59 3.16 21.32
C THR A 106 17.17 3.53 21.72
N ASN A 107 16.94 3.61 23.04
CA ASN A 107 15.62 3.78 23.63
C ASN A 107 15.01 5.20 23.52
N SER A 108 15.59 6.08 22.69
CA SER A 108 15.40 7.54 22.76
C SER A 108 14.10 8.10 22.14
N SER A 109 12.97 7.39 22.10
CA SER A 109 11.70 8.09 21.80
C SER A 109 10.50 7.51 22.53
N THR A 110 9.80 8.41 23.21
CA THR A 110 8.51 8.32 23.91
C THR A 110 7.31 7.91 23.03
N LEU A 111 7.52 7.32 21.85
CA LEU A 111 6.45 6.92 20.93
C LEU A 111 6.63 5.46 20.47
N PRO A 112 5.77 4.52 20.94
CA PRO A 112 5.82 3.09 20.62
C PRO A 112 5.77 2.74 19.11
N GLY A 113 5.20 3.62 18.27
CA GLY A 113 5.05 3.38 16.83
C GLY A 113 6.34 3.50 16.00
N ASN A 114 7.43 4.01 16.57
CA ASN A 114 8.63 4.40 15.82
C ASN A 114 9.70 3.29 15.68
N ARG A 115 9.37 2.05 16.09
CA ARG A 115 10.26 0.87 16.03
C ARG A 115 9.70 -0.32 15.22
N LYS A 116 8.61 -0.10 14.48
CA LYS A 116 7.96 -1.17 13.71
C LYS A 116 8.54 -1.29 12.31
N ILE A 117 9.24 -2.39 12.02
CA ILE A 117 9.70 -2.77 10.69
C ILE A 117 9.14 -4.14 10.32
N LEU A 118 8.61 -4.24 9.11
CA LEU A 118 8.03 -5.50 8.65
C LEU A 118 9.15 -6.38 8.08
N PRO A 119 9.25 -7.67 8.45
CA PRO A 119 10.24 -8.56 7.89
C PRO A 119 10.12 -8.71 6.36
N PRO A 120 11.24 -8.92 5.65
CA PRO A 120 11.28 -8.88 4.20
C PRO A 120 10.38 -9.90 3.52
N LEU A 121 10.23 -11.11 4.07
CA LEU A 121 9.47 -12.20 3.44
C LEU A 121 7.99 -12.22 3.84
N THR A 122 7.50 -11.24 4.59
CA THR A 122 6.12 -11.25 5.13
C THR A 122 5.08 -11.40 4.01
N LYS A 123 5.21 -10.64 2.91
CA LYS A 123 4.28 -10.73 1.77
C LYS A 123 4.33 -12.10 1.10
N ASP A 124 5.53 -12.66 0.93
CA ASP A 124 5.72 -13.97 0.29
C ASP A 124 5.16 -15.11 1.15
N VAL A 125 5.47 -15.10 2.45
CA VAL A 125 4.92 -16.06 3.42
C VAL A 125 3.40 -15.94 3.50
N PHE A 126 2.86 -14.71 3.51
CA PHE A 126 1.42 -14.48 3.48
C PHE A 126 0.75 -15.14 2.26
N LYS A 127 1.26 -14.89 1.04
CA LYS A 127 0.76 -15.54 -0.18
C LYS A 127 0.86 -17.08 -0.15
N GLN A 128 1.96 -17.61 0.39
CA GLN A 128 2.12 -19.06 0.56
C GLN A 128 1.03 -19.65 1.47
N ILE A 129 0.72 -18.96 2.58
CA ILE A 129 -0.33 -19.38 3.50
C ILE A 129 -1.71 -19.33 2.84
N LEU A 130 -2.03 -18.25 2.12
CA LEU A 130 -3.31 -18.15 1.39
C LEU A 130 -3.46 -19.32 0.41
N THR A 131 -2.40 -19.62 -0.35
CA THR A 131 -2.36 -20.74 -1.30
C THR A 131 -2.55 -22.08 -0.59
N GLU A 132 -1.81 -22.33 0.50
CA GLU A 132 -1.90 -23.56 1.31
C GLU A 132 -3.32 -23.77 1.88
N LYS A 133 -4.00 -22.68 2.25
CA LYS A 133 -5.35 -22.71 2.82
C LYS A 133 -6.47 -22.66 1.79
N GLY A 134 -6.16 -22.56 0.50
CA GLY A 134 -7.16 -22.42 -0.56
C GLY A 134 -7.97 -21.13 -0.44
N ILE A 135 -7.38 -20.06 0.11
CA ILE A 135 -8.02 -18.74 0.20
C ILE A 135 -7.80 -18.02 -1.13
N GLU A 136 -8.89 -17.58 -1.75
CA GLU A 136 -8.84 -16.84 -3.00
C GLU A 136 -8.18 -15.47 -2.80
N PHE A 137 -7.24 -15.15 -3.69
CA PHE A 137 -6.60 -13.84 -3.72
C PHE A 137 -6.23 -13.44 -5.14
N GLU A 138 -6.20 -12.13 -5.37
CA GLU A 138 -5.80 -11.49 -6.62
C GLU A 138 -4.67 -10.51 -6.33
N GLN A 139 -3.63 -10.48 -7.17
CA GLN A 139 -2.59 -9.46 -7.09
C GLN A 139 -2.67 -8.50 -8.29
N THR A 140 -2.75 -7.21 -8.02
CA THR A 140 -2.77 -6.16 -9.05
C THR A 140 -1.35 -5.88 -9.58
N PHE A 141 -1.25 -5.14 -10.70
CA PHE A 141 0.04 -4.63 -11.22
C PHE A 141 0.39 -3.27 -10.62
N GLY A 142 -0.61 -2.54 -10.13
CA GLY A 142 -0.47 -1.24 -9.51
C GLY A 142 -1.06 -1.18 -8.11
N GLU A 143 -1.86 -0.15 -7.85
CA GLU A 143 -2.53 0.04 -6.57
C GLU A 143 -3.80 -0.78 -6.52
N ALA A 144 -4.04 -1.45 -5.39
CA ALA A 144 -5.20 -2.30 -5.19
C ALA A 144 -6.45 -1.52 -4.80
N ASP A 145 -6.34 -0.28 -4.29
CA ASP A 145 -7.45 0.45 -3.65
C ASP A 145 -8.72 0.50 -4.52
N ARG A 146 -8.57 0.86 -5.79
CA ARG A 146 -9.69 0.94 -6.73
C ARG A 146 -10.28 -0.44 -7.04
N ARG A 147 -9.45 -1.47 -7.19
CA ARG A 147 -9.91 -2.85 -7.41
C ARG A 147 -10.64 -3.39 -6.18
N ILE A 148 -10.13 -3.11 -4.98
CA ILE A 148 -10.77 -3.45 -3.70
C ILE A 148 -12.16 -2.82 -3.60
N ALA A 149 -12.26 -1.51 -3.89
CA ALA A 149 -13.52 -0.79 -3.83
C ALA A 149 -14.54 -1.30 -4.88
N SER A 150 -14.11 -1.53 -6.13
CA SER A 150 -14.96 -2.08 -7.19
C SER A 150 -15.48 -3.48 -6.83
N LEU A 151 -14.59 -4.38 -6.40
CA LEU A 151 -14.97 -5.75 -6.05
C LEU A 151 -15.92 -5.79 -4.85
N ALA A 152 -15.72 -4.92 -3.87
CA ALA A 152 -16.60 -4.83 -2.71
C ALA A 152 -18.04 -4.45 -3.10
N ASN A 153 -18.19 -3.50 -4.03
CA ASN A 153 -19.50 -3.12 -4.58
C ASN A 153 -20.07 -4.23 -5.49
N GLU A 154 -19.26 -4.86 -6.35
CA GLU A 154 -19.68 -6.00 -7.18
C GLU A 154 -20.27 -7.16 -6.36
N LEU A 155 -19.67 -7.43 -5.20
CA LEU A 155 -20.09 -8.50 -4.28
C LEU A 155 -21.11 -8.04 -3.23
N GLY A 156 -21.42 -6.74 -3.17
CA GLY A 156 -22.29 -6.16 -2.13
C GLY A 156 -21.78 -6.45 -0.72
N CYS A 157 -20.50 -6.20 -0.44
CA CYS A 157 -19.87 -6.53 0.83
C CYS A 157 -18.87 -5.46 1.30
N PRO A 158 -18.51 -5.41 2.60
CA PRO A 158 -17.67 -4.34 3.10
C PRO A 158 -16.19 -4.56 2.78
N VAL A 159 -15.42 -3.46 2.77
CA VAL A 159 -13.96 -3.47 2.67
C VAL A 159 -13.34 -3.53 4.06
N LEU A 160 -12.34 -4.39 4.28
CA LEU A 160 -11.49 -4.41 5.46
C LEU A 160 -10.10 -3.88 5.13
N SER A 161 -9.73 -2.74 5.70
CA SER A 161 -8.42 -2.12 5.50
C SER A 161 -8.05 -1.19 6.65
N HIS A 162 -6.77 -0.84 6.73
CA HIS A 162 -6.24 0.23 7.56
C HIS A 162 -6.16 1.57 6.81
N ASP A 163 -6.28 1.57 5.47
CA ASP A 163 -6.11 2.75 4.64
C ASP A 163 -7.27 3.73 4.79
N THR A 164 -6.95 5.00 5.00
CA THR A 164 -7.96 6.03 5.20
C THR A 164 -8.66 6.44 3.92
N ASP A 165 -8.10 6.12 2.75
CA ASP A 165 -8.72 6.46 1.46
C ASP A 165 -10.07 5.75 1.26
N PHE A 166 -10.29 4.59 1.90
CA PHE A 166 -11.59 3.91 1.94
C PHE A 166 -12.70 4.66 2.67
N HIS A 167 -12.41 5.78 3.36
CA HIS A 167 -13.45 6.68 3.87
C HIS A 167 -14.04 7.59 2.77
N VAL A 168 -13.33 7.73 1.65
CA VAL A 168 -13.67 8.63 0.54
C VAL A 168 -14.40 7.87 -0.57
N TYR A 169 -13.96 6.64 -0.87
CA TYR A 169 -14.59 5.75 -1.84
C TYR A 169 -16.09 5.59 -1.55
N ASP A 170 -16.87 5.47 -2.63
CA ASP A 170 -18.30 5.17 -2.54
C ASP A 170 -18.54 3.67 -2.36
N LEU A 171 -18.35 3.20 -1.12
CA LEU A 171 -18.54 1.79 -0.77
C LEU A 171 -19.97 1.56 -0.31
N GLU A 172 -20.71 0.73 -1.05
CA GLU A 172 -22.12 0.45 -0.79
C GLU A 172 -22.30 -0.13 0.61
N GLU A 173 -21.62 -1.23 0.92
CA GLU A 173 -21.66 -1.89 2.23
C GLU A 173 -20.66 -1.35 3.24
N GLY A 174 -19.94 -0.29 2.88
CA GLY A 174 -19.09 0.47 3.79
C GLY A 174 -17.70 -0.13 4.04
N PHE A 175 -17.00 0.51 4.96
CA PHE A 175 -15.61 0.24 5.31
C PHE A 175 -15.51 -0.23 6.77
N LEU A 176 -14.79 -1.31 7.01
CA LEU A 176 -14.44 -1.82 8.34
C LEU A 176 -13.00 -1.38 8.65
N PRO A 177 -12.79 -0.39 9.53
CA PRO A 177 -11.47 0.00 9.94
C PRO A 177 -10.79 -1.18 10.65
N LEU A 178 -9.67 -1.66 10.12
CA LEU A 178 -8.93 -2.78 10.69
C LEU A 178 -8.08 -2.30 11.88
N TYR A 179 -8.68 -2.09 13.04
CA TYR A 179 -7.95 -1.79 14.27
C TYR A 179 -8.43 -2.70 15.40
N SER A 180 -7.60 -2.91 16.42
CA SER A 180 -7.96 -3.80 17.54
C SER A 180 -9.21 -3.32 18.28
N GLU A 181 -9.45 -2.01 18.31
CA GLU A 181 -10.63 -1.39 18.90
C GLU A 181 -11.90 -1.43 18.02
N THR A 182 -11.76 -1.76 16.72
CA THR A 182 -12.87 -1.73 15.74
C THR A 182 -13.10 -3.04 15.02
N PHE A 183 -12.25 -4.05 15.18
CA PHE A 183 -12.39 -5.35 14.52
C PHE A 183 -11.90 -6.50 15.43
N GLU A 184 -12.81 -7.07 16.20
CA GLU A 184 -12.54 -8.02 17.29
C GLU A 184 -12.48 -9.47 16.78
N TRP A 185 -11.56 -9.76 15.85
CA TRP A 185 -11.47 -11.07 15.22
C TRP A 185 -11.00 -12.21 16.16
N LYS A 186 -10.27 -11.87 17.24
CA LYS A 186 -9.82 -12.85 18.26
C LYS A 186 -10.93 -13.24 19.25
N GLU A 187 -11.90 -12.37 19.48
CA GLU A 187 -12.99 -12.59 20.44
C GLU A 187 -14.33 -12.81 19.70
N LYS A 188 -14.45 -13.97 19.05
CA LYS A 188 -15.73 -14.38 18.43
C LYS A 188 -16.81 -14.54 19.50
N ARG A 189 -17.92 -13.84 19.35
CA ARG A 189 -19.10 -13.96 20.23
C ARG A 189 -20.30 -14.36 19.37
N ASN A 190 -21.08 -15.35 19.80
CA ASN A 190 -22.34 -15.74 19.15
C ASN A 190 -22.23 -15.94 17.61
N GLY A 191 -21.16 -16.59 17.14
CA GLY A 191 -20.97 -16.94 15.71
C GLY A 191 -20.77 -15.76 14.76
N HIS A 192 -20.31 -14.61 15.27
CA HIS A 192 -19.92 -13.47 14.44
C HIS A 192 -18.66 -12.79 14.98
N ILE A 193 -18.04 -11.99 14.11
CA ILE A 193 -16.98 -11.06 14.50
C ILE A 193 -17.62 -9.69 14.76
N THR A 194 -17.40 -9.15 15.95
CA THR A 194 -17.83 -7.80 16.31
C THR A 194 -16.90 -6.78 15.66
N ALA A 195 -17.48 -5.81 14.95
CA ALA A 195 -16.75 -4.78 14.25
C ALA A 195 -17.46 -3.43 14.35
N LYS A 196 -16.72 -2.37 14.01
CA LYS A 196 -17.26 -1.05 13.71
C LYS A 196 -17.26 -0.83 12.20
N ARG A 197 -18.33 -0.25 11.69
CA ARG A 197 -18.48 0.06 10.27
C ARG A 197 -18.60 1.56 10.04
N TYR A 198 -17.86 2.04 9.06
CA TYR A 198 -17.98 3.38 8.51
C TYR A 198 -18.83 3.34 7.25
N ARG A 199 -19.79 4.27 7.13
CA ARG A 199 -20.52 4.51 5.88
C ARG A 199 -20.40 5.98 5.49
N ARG A 200 -19.96 6.24 4.25
CA ARG A 200 -19.79 7.60 3.71
C ARG A 200 -21.04 8.48 3.86
N PRO A 201 -22.29 7.98 3.66
CA PRO A 201 -23.48 8.79 3.90
C PRO A 201 -23.64 9.32 5.33
N LEU A 202 -23.16 8.58 6.35
CA LEU A 202 -23.20 9.03 7.74
C LEU A 202 -22.22 10.19 7.97
N PHE A 203 -21.02 10.11 7.39
CA PHE A 203 -20.05 11.20 7.40
C PHE A 203 -20.60 12.44 6.70
N CYS A 204 -21.13 12.27 5.47
CA CYS A 204 -21.72 13.37 4.70
C CYS A 204 -22.85 14.07 5.46
N ARG A 205 -23.74 13.29 6.09
CA ARG A 205 -24.81 13.84 6.93
C ARG A 205 -24.29 14.59 8.14
N HIS A 206 -23.28 14.06 8.83
CA HIS A 206 -22.71 14.67 10.04
C HIS A 206 -22.05 16.02 9.72
N PHE A 207 -21.28 16.11 8.63
CA PHE A 207 -20.55 17.32 8.25
C PHE A 207 -21.31 18.22 7.25
N GLY A 208 -22.49 17.81 6.79
CA GLY A 208 -23.29 18.54 5.81
C GLY A 208 -22.66 18.62 4.42
N ILE A 209 -21.68 17.77 4.10
CA ILE A 209 -20.99 17.77 2.80
C ILE A 209 -21.78 16.95 1.78
N ASP A 210 -21.89 17.46 0.55
CA ASP A 210 -22.44 16.72 -0.59
C ASP A 210 -21.56 15.49 -0.89
N PRO A 211 -22.11 14.27 -0.98
CA PRO A 211 -21.34 13.06 -1.31
C PRO A 211 -20.48 13.18 -2.58
N ALA A 212 -20.92 13.94 -3.59
CA ALA A 212 -20.16 14.15 -4.82
C ALA A 212 -18.86 14.95 -4.59
N LEU A 213 -18.76 15.70 -3.49
CA LEU A 213 -17.59 16.50 -3.11
C LEU A 213 -16.61 15.75 -2.21
N MET A 214 -16.87 14.51 -1.81
CA MET A 214 -15.94 13.72 -1.00
C MET A 214 -14.57 13.51 -1.67
N PRO A 215 -14.48 13.18 -2.96
CA PRO A 215 -13.19 13.13 -3.67
C PRO A 215 -12.47 14.48 -3.69
N VAL A 216 -13.21 15.60 -3.85
CA VAL A 216 -12.64 16.96 -3.80
C VAL A 216 -12.08 17.26 -2.42
N PHE A 217 -12.82 16.91 -1.36
CA PHE A 217 -12.35 17.01 0.02
C PHE A 217 -11.02 16.29 0.20
N ALA A 218 -10.90 15.05 -0.28
CA ALA A 218 -9.66 14.29 -0.18
C ALA A 218 -8.50 14.93 -0.96
N ALA A 219 -8.76 15.40 -2.19
CA ALA A 219 -7.77 16.03 -3.04
C ALA A 219 -7.24 17.36 -2.45
N ILE A 220 -8.13 18.21 -1.91
CA ILE A 220 -7.75 19.49 -1.28
C ILE A 220 -7.13 19.29 0.12
N ALA A 221 -7.62 18.31 0.88
CA ALA A 221 -7.04 17.94 2.17
C ALA A 221 -5.59 17.48 2.01
N GLY A 222 -5.26 16.90 0.86
CA GLY A 222 -3.95 16.40 0.52
C GLY A 222 -3.89 14.90 0.76
N ASN A 223 -3.51 14.17 -0.28
CA ASN A 223 -3.36 12.73 -0.27
C ASN A 223 -2.10 12.35 -1.07
N ASP A 224 -2.00 11.09 -1.50
CA ASP A 224 -0.84 10.60 -2.23
C ASP A 224 -0.63 11.26 -3.61
N PHE A 225 -1.67 11.89 -4.19
CA PHE A 225 -1.67 12.47 -5.52
C PHE A 225 -1.57 14.00 -5.52
N SER A 226 -2.21 14.66 -4.54
CA SER A 226 -2.32 16.12 -4.50
C SER A 226 -1.84 16.69 -3.17
N ARG A 227 -1.20 17.87 -3.21
CA ARG A 227 -0.76 18.62 -2.03
C ARG A 227 -1.17 20.08 -2.18
N PHE A 228 -1.98 20.58 -1.26
CA PHE A 228 -2.43 21.97 -1.25
C PHE A 228 -1.93 22.71 0.00
N ASN A 229 -1.08 23.71 -0.19
CA ASN A 229 -0.66 24.59 0.88
C ASN A 229 -1.53 25.85 0.90
N ASP A 230 -2.53 25.85 1.76
CA ASP A 230 -3.46 26.96 1.92
C ASP A 230 -2.90 28.11 2.77
N GLN A 231 -1.65 28.03 3.25
CA GLN A 231 -1.04 29.03 4.15
C GLN A 231 -1.91 29.39 5.37
N ARG A 232 -2.72 28.43 5.86
CA ARG A 232 -3.72 28.59 6.95
C ARG A 232 -4.95 29.42 6.58
N LYS A 233 -5.15 29.76 5.32
CA LYS A 233 -6.33 30.51 4.87
C LYS A 233 -7.62 29.76 5.23
N PHE A 234 -7.69 28.43 5.05
CA PHE A 234 -8.92 27.69 5.36
C PHE A 234 -9.35 27.88 6.81
N GLU A 235 -8.43 27.70 7.75
CA GLU A 235 -8.68 27.87 9.19
C GLU A 235 -9.14 29.30 9.51
N GLN A 236 -8.55 30.30 8.86
CA GLN A 236 -8.85 31.72 9.11
C GLN A 236 -10.24 32.13 8.62
N TYR A 237 -10.69 31.62 7.48
CA TYR A 237 -11.95 32.02 6.86
C TYR A 237 -13.16 31.19 7.32
N PHE A 238 -12.97 29.91 7.66
CA PHE A 238 -14.08 28.97 7.85
C PHE A 238 -14.25 28.43 9.28
N LEU A 239 -13.38 28.80 10.24
CA LEU A 239 -13.58 28.44 11.65
C LEU A 239 -14.08 29.64 12.48
N PRO A 240 -15.00 29.44 13.45
CA PRO A 240 -15.54 30.53 14.26
C PRO A 240 -14.47 31.25 15.10
N LYS A 241 -14.53 32.60 15.10
CA LYS A 241 -13.67 33.47 15.91
C LYS A 241 -13.87 33.31 17.43
N SER A 242 -15.04 32.83 17.86
CA SER A 242 -15.41 32.57 19.28
C SER A 242 -14.66 31.39 19.92
N SER A 243 -13.74 30.78 19.20
CA SER A 243 -12.68 29.92 19.75
C SER A 243 -11.59 30.78 20.43
N GLU A 244 -11.96 31.84 21.16
CA GLU A 244 -11.01 32.77 21.81
C GLU A 244 -10.25 32.13 22.99
N GLY A 245 -10.67 30.93 23.44
CA GLY A 245 -9.85 30.06 24.29
C GLY A 245 -8.84 29.17 23.52
N LEU A 246 -8.88 29.18 22.19
CA LEU A 246 -8.07 28.36 21.28
C LEU A 246 -7.26 29.20 20.27
N LEU A 247 -7.53 30.50 20.17
CA LEU A 247 -6.88 31.43 19.23
C LEU A 247 -6.17 32.61 19.91
N MET A 248 -6.19 32.70 21.24
CA MET A 248 -5.40 33.69 21.97
C MET A 248 -4.04 33.09 22.36
N SER A 249 -3.01 33.64 21.74
CA SER A 249 -1.57 33.36 21.89
C SER A 249 -1.20 31.89 21.83
N ASP A 250 -0.83 31.40 20.64
CA ASP A 250 0.25 30.42 20.59
C ASP A 250 0.75 30.23 19.16
N SER A 251 2.01 30.62 18.94
CA SER A 251 2.94 30.06 17.95
C SER A 251 3.19 28.54 18.15
N ASN A 252 2.27 27.85 18.84
CA ASN A 252 2.42 26.60 19.57
C ASN A 252 1.28 25.59 19.27
N ILE A 253 0.23 25.95 18.50
CA ILE A 253 -0.67 24.94 17.91
C ILE A 253 0.08 24.26 16.76
N GLN A 254 1.03 23.41 17.12
CA GLN A 254 1.78 22.58 16.19
C GLN A 254 1.19 21.16 16.16
N GLY A 255 1.23 20.54 14.99
CA GLY A 255 0.96 19.12 14.85
C GLY A 255 -0.53 18.75 14.72
N PRO A 256 -0.99 17.65 15.37
CA PRO A 256 -2.23 16.96 14.98
C PRO A 256 -3.53 17.76 15.03
N GLN A 257 -3.66 18.70 15.97
CA GLN A 257 -4.90 19.48 16.11
C GLN A 257 -5.09 20.47 14.96
N ARG A 258 -3.99 21.02 14.45
CA ARG A 258 -4.00 21.92 13.30
C ARG A 258 -4.51 21.20 12.06
N GLU A 259 -3.96 20.02 11.77
CA GLU A 259 -4.42 19.19 10.65
C GLU A 259 -5.91 18.88 10.74
N MET A 260 -6.43 18.57 11.93
CA MET A 260 -7.87 18.36 12.13
C MET A 260 -8.72 19.61 11.92
N ASN A 261 -8.26 20.77 12.41
CA ASN A 261 -8.94 22.04 12.21
C ASN A 261 -8.98 22.40 10.72
N ARG A 262 -7.89 22.15 9.99
CA ARG A 262 -7.84 22.30 8.54
C ARG A 262 -8.85 21.39 7.83
N LEU A 263 -8.98 20.11 8.21
CA LEU A 263 -10.00 19.23 7.62
C LEU A 263 -11.42 19.77 7.87
N ARG A 264 -11.73 20.21 9.09
CA ARG A 264 -13.04 20.80 9.42
C ARG A 264 -13.33 22.06 8.59
N ALA A 265 -12.33 22.91 8.42
CA ALA A 265 -12.44 24.12 7.60
C ALA A 265 -12.70 23.81 6.12
N ILE A 266 -12.04 22.78 5.56
CA ILE A 266 -12.28 22.34 4.18
C ILE A 266 -13.71 21.80 4.02
N LEU A 267 -14.18 21.00 4.98
CA LEU A 267 -15.56 20.49 4.96
C LEU A 267 -16.58 21.63 4.99
N GLU A 268 -16.37 22.62 5.86
CA GLU A 268 -17.25 23.79 5.96
C GLU A 268 -17.22 24.64 4.69
N MET A 269 -16.04 24.87 4.11
CA MET A 269 -15.90 25.56 2.83
C MET A 269 -16.68 24.83 1.72
N LEU A 270 -16.47 23.53 1.54
CA LEU A 270 -17.14 22.75 0.51
C LEU A 270 -18.66 22.72 0.72
N ARG A 271 -19.12 22.70 1.98
CA ARG A 271 -20.54 22.83 2.33
C ARG A 271 -21.12 24.17 1.88
N ILE A 272 -20.39 25.27 2.06
CA ILE A 272 -20.80 26.62 1.64
C ILE A 272 -20.80 26.77 0.13
N LEU A 273 -19.82 26.17 -0.57
CA LEU A 273 -19.73 26.22 -2.03
C LEU A 273 -20.78 25.32 -2.71
N ALA A 274 -21.14 24.17 -2.12
CA ALA A 274 -22.01 23.17 -2.76
C ALA A 274 -23.29 23.71 -3.45
N PRO A 275 -24.03 24.69 -2.90
CA PRO A 275 -25.25 25.23 -3.53
C PRO A 275 -25.00 26.07 -4.79
N THR A 276 -23.77 26.58 -5.02
CA THR A 276 -23.44 27.41 -6.19
C THR A 276 -22.90 26.59 -7.36
N LEU A 277 -22.55 25.33 -7.12
CA LEU A 277 -21.94 24.44 -8.10
C LEU A 277 -23.00 23.75 -8.98
N ALA A 278 -22.55 23.21 -10.11
CA ALA A 278 -23.37 22.39 -11.01
C ALA A 278 -24.06 21.22 -10.27
N HIS A 279 -25.19 20.75 -10.81
CA HIS A 279 -25.89 19.58 -10.25
C HIS A 279 -25.22 18.25 -10.62
N ASP A 280 -24.65 18.16 -11.83
CA ASP A 280 -23.92 17.00 -12.30
C ASP A 280 -22.66 16.76 -11.46
N SER A 281 -22.37 15.50 -11.09
CA SER A 281 -21.30 15.20 -10.15
C SER A 281 -19.90 15.51 -10.70
N GLU A 282 -19.65 15.21 -11.97
CA GLU A 282 -18.34 15.45 -12.59
C GLU A 282 -18.09 16.95 -12.76
N GLN A 283 -19.08 17.68 -13.29
CA GLN A 283 -18.99 19.14 -13.42
C GLN A 283 -18.88 19.83 -12.07
N LYS A 284 -19.63 19.37 -11.05
CA LYS A 284 -19.55 19.88 -9.67
C LYS A 284 -18.15 19.73 -9.10
N GLN A 285 -17.52 18.57 -9.29
CA GLN A 285 -16.16 18.32 -8.80
C GLN A 285 -15.13 19.24 -9.47
N VAL A 286 -15.20 19.38 -10.80
CA VAL A 286 -14.29 20.27 -11.56
C VAL A 286 -14.46 21.72 -11.14
N GLN A 287 -15.71 22.20 -11.03
CA GLN A 287 -16.00 23.57 -10.59
C GLN A 287 -15.50 23.82 -9.16
N ALA A 288 -15.72 22.88 -8.24
CA ALA A 288 -15.24 23.00 -6.87
C ALA A 288 -13.71 23.14 -6.80
N VAL A 289 -12.96 22.33 -7.56
CA VAL A 289 -11.49 22.45 -7.62
C VAL A 289 -11.10 23.83 -8.13
N ASN A 290 -11.66 24.26 -9.25
CA ASN A 290 -11.34 25.56 -9.86
C ASN A 290 -11.64 26.74 -8.93
N GLU A 291 -12.78 26.73 -8.24
CA GLU A 291 -13.12 27.76 -7.26
C GLU A 291 -12.15 27.77 -6.08
N VAL A 292 -11.81 26.61 -5.52
CA VAL A 292 -10.87 26.52 -4.40
C VAL A 292 -9.48 27.01 -4.80
N LEU A 293 -8.99 26.62 -5.98
CA LEU A 293 -7.69 27.08 -6.49
C LEU A 293 -7.71 28.59 -6.78
N THR A 294 -8.80 29.13 -7.32
CA THR A 294 -8.94 30.57 -7.57
C THR A 294 -8.93 31.38 -6.26
N LEU A 295 -9.61 30.89 -5.22
CA LEU A 295 -9.75 31.61 -3.95
C LEU A 295 -8.51 31.48 -3.04
N PHE A 296 -7.87 30.31 -3.06
CA PHE A 296 -6.85 29.97 -2.05
C PHE A 296 -5.49 29.59 -2.65
N GLY A 297 -5.43 29.24 -3.92
CA GLY A 297 -4.22 28.87 -4.64
C GLY A 297 -3.31 30.07 -4.93
N ASP A 298 -2.15 29.76 -5.50
CA ASP A 298 -1.22 30.72 -6.10
C ASP A 298 -1.38 30.72 -7.62
N GLU A 299 -0.97 31.79 -8.30
CA GLU A 299 -1.08 31.95 -9.76
C GLU A 299 -0.39 30.83 -10.56
N THR A 300 0.51 30.09 -9.90
CA THR A 300 1.28 28.99 -10.48
C THR A 300 0.65 27.61 -10.27
N MET A 301 -0.47 27.50 -9.54
CA MET A 301 -1.07 26.21 -9.22
C MET A 301 -1.79 25.59 -10.43
N ASP A 302 -1.48 24.31 -10.63
CA ASP A 302 -2.06 23.44 -11.65
C ASP A 302 -3.22 22.62 -11.06
N ASP A 303 -4.35 22.56 -11.75
CA ASP A 303 -5.54 21.82 -11.34
C ASP A 303 -5.43 20.32 -11.63
N ARG A 304 -4.60 19.92 -12.60
CA ARG A 304 -4.45 18.54 -13.07
C ARG A 304 -4.20 17.53 -11.95
N PRO A 305 -3.27 17.75 -10.98
CA PRO A 305 -3.04 16.77 -9.91
C PRO A 305 -4.27 16.55 -9.02
N PHE A 306 -5.12 17.57 -8.83
CA PHE A 306 -6.35 17.45 -8.05
C PHE A 306 -7.42 16.68 -8.81
N LEU A 307 -7.58 16.96 -10.10
CA LEU A 307 -8.53 16.25 -10.96
C LEU A 307 -8.13 14.78 -11.17
N GLU A 308 -6.83 14.50 -11.30
CA GLU A 308 -6.29 13.12 -11.34
C GLU A 308 -6.52 12.41 -10.02
N SER A 309 -6.29 13.07 -8.88
CA SER A 309 -6.58 12.56 -7.54
C SER A 309 -8.05 12.14 -7.38
N ILE A 310 -8.99 13.00 -7.82
CA ILE A 310 -10.43 12.72 -7.78
C ILE A 310 -10.80 11.45 -8.56
N LYS A 311 -10.23 11.27 -9.76
CA LYS A 311 -10.48 10.10 -10.62
C LYS A 311 -10.07 8.76 -9.98
N THR A 312 -9.19 8.78 -8.98
CA THR A 312 -8.77 7.55 -8.30
C THR A 312 -9.88 6.95 -7.43
N TYR A 313 -10.82 7.79 -6.96
CA TYR A 313 -11.97 7.37 -6.14
C TYR A 313 -13.19 6.94 -6.95
N ASP A 314 -13.11 6.94 -8.28
CA ASP A 314 -14.18 6.46 -9.15
C ASP A 314 -14.22 4.92 -9.12
N VAL A 315 -15.26 4.40 -8.47
CA VAL A 315 -15.57 2.97 -8.35
C VAL A 315 -16.34 2.43 -9.56
N GLY A 316 -16.56 3.25 -10.60
CA GLY A 316 -17.10 2.79 -11.86
C GLY A 316 -16.22 1.71 -12.52
N PRO A 317 -16.71 1.08 -13.61
CA PRO A 317 -16.06 -0.07 -14.25
C PRO A 317 -14.56 0.16 -14.40
N VAL A 318 -13.77 -0.66 -13.70
CA VAL A 318 -12.32 -0.51 -13.71
C VAL A 318 -11.81 -0.84 -15.10
N ALA A 319 -11.28 0.16 -15.80
CA ALA A 319 -10.60 -0.07 -17.06
C ALA A 319 -9.47 -1.09 -16.85
N ALA A 320 -9.33 -2.05 -17.75
CA ALA A 320 -8.31 -3.09 -17.65
C ALA A 320 -6.92 -2.48 -17.34
N GLU A 321 -6.29 -2.94 -16.27
CA GLU A 321 -5.02 -2.39 -15.79
C GLU A 321 -3.98 -2.42 -16.91
N THR A 322 -3.54 -1.23 -17.34
CA THR A 322 -2.70 -1.08 -18.52
C THR A 322 -1.24 -1.43 -18.28
N ARG A 323 -0.80 -1.45 -17.03
CA ARG A 323 0.59 -1.76 -16.66
C ARG A 323 1.00 -3.17 -17.12
N GLY A 324 0.09 -4.15 -17.03
CA GLY A 324 0.35 -5.51 -17.52
C GLY A 324 0.42 -5.65 -19.04
N LYS A 325 -0.06 -4.67 -19.84
CA LYS A 325 -0.23 -4.83 -21.30
C LYS A 325 1.07 -4.91 -22.10
N VAL A 326 2.19 -4.49 -21.52
CA VAL A 326 3.52 -4.53 -22.16
C VAL A 326 4.25 -5.85 -21.83
N LEU A 327 3.70 -6.65 -20.91
CA LEU A 327 4.32 -7.89 -20.44
C LEU A 327 3.80 -9.10 -21.24
N PRO A 328 4.62 -10.16 -21.41
CA PRO A 328 4.13 -11.44 -21.93
C PRO A 328 2.96 -11.98 -21.10
N GLN A 329 1.99 -12.61 -21.75
CA GLN A 329 0.77 -13.11 -21.07
C GLN A 329 1.09 -14.06 -19.92
N TRP A 330 2.08 -14.94 -20.08
CA TRP A 330 2.50 -15.86 -19.01
C TRP A 330 2.92 -15.11 -17.74
N MET A 331 3.55 -13.94 -17.87
CA MET A 331 3.93 -13.13 -16.71
C MET A 331 2.70 -12.50 -16.06
N VAL A 332 1.77 -12.02 -16.90
CA VAL A 332 0.54 -11.41 -16.42
C VAL A 332 -0.21 -12.39 -15.51
N ASP A 333 -0.41 -13.61 -16.01
CA ASP A 333 -1.08 -14.68 -15.29
C ASP A 333 -0.35 -15.01 -13.98
N LYS A 334 0.99 -15.15 -14.02
CA LYS A 334 1.78 -15.48 -12.82
C LYS A 334 1.83 -14.38 -11.79
N VAL A 335 1.77 -13.10 -12.19
CA VAL A 335 1.67 -11.99 -11.24
C VAL A 335 0.30 -11.99 -10.59
N GLN A 336 -0.79 -12.13 -11.35
CA GLN A 336 -2.15 -12.17 -10.82
C GLN A 336 -2.38 -13.36 -9.88
N GLU A 337 -1.80 -14.52 -10.20
CA GLU A 337 -1.76 -15.72 -9.34
C GLU A 337 -0.81 -15.59 -8.12
N GLY A 338 -0.09 -14.47 -7.98
CA GLY A 338 0.90 -14.24 -6.91
C GLY A 338 2.15 -15.12 -6.95
N LYS A 339 2.38 -15.85 -8.06
CA LYS A 339 3.53 -16.73 -8.28
C LYS A 339 4.79 -15.99 -8.71
N LEU A 340 4.66 -14.74 -9.16
CA LEU A 340 5.77 -13.81 -9.36
C LEU A 340 5.72 -12.67 -8.33
N THR A 341 6.90 -12.19 -7.92
CA THR A 341 7.01 -11.07 -6.99
C THR A 341 6.75 -9.73 -7.68
N SER A 342 6.15 -8.78 -6.97
CA SER A 342 5.80 -7.46 -7.56
C SER A 342 7.01 -6.61 -7.96
N PHE A 343 8.22 -6.88 -7.45
CA PHE A 343 9.39 -6.12 -7.90
C PHE A 343 9.81 -6.48 -9.34
N VAL A 344 9.36 -7.63 -9.89
CA VAL A 344 9.60 -7.99 -11.29
C VAL A 344 9.01 -6.92 -12.22
N THR A 345 7.82 -6.43 -11.90
CA THR A 345 7.16 -5.38 -12.71
C THR A 345 7.90 -4.05 -12.56
N ASP A 346 8.37 -3.70 -11.35
CA ASP A 346 9.16 -2.49 -11.13
C ASP A 346 10.49 -2.51 -11.92
N VAL A 347 11.15 -3.68 -11.97
CA VAL A 347 12.38 -3.85 -12.75
C VAL A 347 12.09 -3.69 -14.24
N LEU A 348 11.06 -4.34 -14.78
CA LEU A 348 10.74 -4.28 -16.22
C LEU A 348 10.25 -2.90 -16.68
N HIS A 349 9.43 -2.21 -15.88
CA HIS A 349 8.87 -0.92 -16.28
C HIS A 349 9.78 0.28 -16.01
N HIS A 350 10.66 0.17 -15.01
CA HIS A 350 11.41 1.33 -14.51
C HIS A 350 12.91 1.08 -14.41
N SER A 351 13.40 -0.11 -14.78
CA SER A 351 14.80 -0.53 -14.66
C SER A 351 15.38 -0.19 -13.29
N ARG A 352 14.59 -0.42 -12.22
CA ARG A 352 14.95 -0.09 -10.83
C ARG A 352 14.60 -1.21 -9.86
N MET A 353 15.40 -1.32 -8.80
CA MET A 353 15.18 -2.24 -7.68
C MET A 353 15.34 -1.51 -6.36
N MET A 354 14.31 -1.55 -5.52
CA MET A 354 14.32 -0.94 -4.18
C MET A 354 14.66 -2.00 -3.14
N LEU A 355 15.93 -2.02 -2.70
CA LEU A 355 16.39 -3.01 -1.71
C LEU A 355 15.98 -2.54 -0.31
N THR A 356 14.98 -3.21 0.27
CA THR A 356 14.45 -2.87 1.59
C THR A 356 15.54 -3.05 2.65
N PRO A 357 15.85 -2.03 3.46
CA PRO A 357 16.79 -2.15 4.58
C PRO A 357 16.33 -3.22 5.57
N LEU A 358 17.27 -4.06 6.00
CA LEU A 358 17.04 -5.13 6.95
C LEU A 358 17.54 -4.74 8.34
N VAL A 359 17.04 -5.42 9.37
CA VAL A 359 17.68 -5.39 10.69
C VAL A 359 18.94 -6.26 10.59
N GLU A 360 20.09 -5.61 10.47
CA GLU A 360 21.39 -6.23 10.19
C GLU A 360 22.51 -5.56 11.00
N ASP A 361 23.74 -6.09 10.91
CA ASP A 361 24.91 -5.43 11.46
C ASP A 361 25.34 -4.23 10.58
N PHE A 362 25.00 -3.03 11.04
CA PHE A 362 25.34 -1.77 10.38
C PHE A 362 26.85 -1.47 10.36
N SER A 363 27.69 -2.24 11.05
CA SER A 363 29.16 -2.15 10.92
C SER A 363 29.68 -2.73 9.61
N GLN A 364 28.91 -3.64 9.01
CA GLN A 364 29.22 -4.30 7.74
C GLN A 364 28.57 -3.59 6.54
N PRO A 365 29.00 -3.91 5.30
CA PRO A 365 28.25 -3.55 4.10
C PRO A 365 26.80 -4.09 4.13
N SER A 366 25.94 -3.56 3.26
CA SER A 366 24.56 -4.05 3.11
C SER A 366 24.56 -5.55 2.84
N SER A 367 23.73 -6.32 3.57
CA SER A 367 23.57 -7.77 3.37
C SER A 367 23.09 -8.13 1.96
N HIS A 368 22.43 -7.19 1.27
CA HIS A 368 22.06 -7.37 -0.14
C HIS A 368 23.27 -7.57 -1.06
N SER A 369 24.47 -7.19 -0.63
CA SER A 369 25.72 -7.46 -1.37
C SER A 369 25.96 -8.95 -1.59
N ALA A 370 25.53 -9.81 -0.65
CA ALA A 370 25.72 -11.26 -0.75
C ALA A 370 24.97 -11.89 -1.94
N ALA A 371 23.85 -11.28 -2.35
CA ALA A 371 23.02 -11.76 -3.46
C ALA A 371 23.17 -10.92 -4.74
N LEU A 372 24.20 -10.07 -4.84
CA LEU A 372 24.40 -9.19 -6.01
C LEU A 372 24.49 -9.99 -7.32
N ARG A 373 25.27 -11.07 -7.34
CA ARG A 373 25.45 -11.90 -8.54
C ARG A 373 24.13 -12.51 -9.02
N ILE A 374 23.30 -13.01 -8.10
CA ILE A 374 21.96 -13.53 -8.41
C ILE A 374 21.12 -12.44 -9.07
N ARG A 375 21.14 -11.21 -8.52
CA ARG A 375 20.41 -10.08 -9.10
C ARG A 375 20.95 -9.67 -10.47
N GLN A 376 22.26 -9.72 -10.71
CA GLN A 376 22.83 -9.42 -12.03
C GLN A 376 22.33 -10.39 -13.10
N PHE A 377 22.24 -11.69 -12.78
CA PHE A 377 21.64 -12.69 -13.67
C PHE A 377 20.14 -12.44 -13.86
N PHE A 378 19.43 -12.16 -12.77
CA PHE A 378 18.01 -11.82 -12.82
C PHE A 378 17.74 -10.60 -13.73
N TYR A 379 18.53 -9.53 -13.63
CA TYR A 379 18.43 -8.38 -14.53
C TYR A 379 18.80 -8.76 -15.97
N GLY A 380 19.76 -9.66 -16.18
CA GLY A 380 20.12 -10.14 -17.53
C GLY A 380 19.00 -10.89 -18.23
N LEU A 381 18.20 -11.65 -17.47
CA LEU A 381 17.01 -12.35 -17.97
C LEU A 381 15.86 -11.39 -18.27
N LEU A 382 15.70 -10.32 -17.48
CA LEU A 382 14.58 -9.40 -17.62
C LEU A 382 14.83 -8.22 -18.57
N LEU A 383 16.01 -7.62 -18.50
CA LEU A 383 16.37 -6.35 -19.16
C LEU A 383 17.38 -6.53 -20.30
N GLY A 384 17.85 -7.76 -20.54
CA GLY A 384 18.93 -8.02 -21.49
C GLY A 384 20.21 -7.31 -21.04
N GLN A 385 20.71 -6.39 -21.87
CA GLN A 385 21.96 -5.64 -21.62
C GLN A 385 21.75 -4.35 -20.81
N GLU A 386 20.49 -3.94 -20.57
CA GLU A 386 20.21 -2.68 -19.91
C GLU A 386 20.51 -2.72 -18.40
N THR A 387 21.07 -1.64 -17.88
CA THR A 387 21.43 -1.56 -16.45
C THR A 387 20.19 -1.35 -15.57
N CYS A 388 20.14 -2.04 -14.44
CA CYS A 388 19.17 -1.77 -13.39
C CYS A 388 19.75 -0.81 -12.34
N THR A 389 18.95 0.15 -11.88
CA THR A 389 19.33 1.06 -10.78
C THR A 389 18.89 0.46 -9.45
N GLU A 390 19.85 0.04 -8.62
CA GLU A 390 19.57 -0.45 -7.25
C GLU A 390 19.63 0.70 -6.26
N PHE A 391 18.60 0.83 -5.42
CA PHE A 391 18.57 1.69 -4.25
C PHE A 391 18.87 0.85 -3.01
N ASP A 392 19.99 1.13 -2.35
CA ASP A 392 20.50 0.34 -1.23
C ASP A 392 21.15 1.27 -0.19
N ARG A 393 21.38 0.71 0.99
CA ARG A 393 22.08 1.40 2.07
C ARG A 393 23.52 1.71 1.63
N ALA A 394 23.89 2.98 1.67
CA ALA A 394 25.26 3.42 1.41
C ALA A 394 26.12 3.29 2.69
N ASP A 395 25.55 3.72 3.81
CA ASP A 395 26.22 3.76 5.10
C ASP A 395 25.20 3.57 6.25
N LYS A 396 25.58 3.92 7.48
CA LYS A 396 24.69 3.76 8.66
C LYS A 396 23.52 4.74 8.72
N LYS A 397 23.40 5.71 7.81
CA LYS A 397 22.49 6.85 7.88
C LYS A 397 21.85 7.17 6.53
N SER A 398 22.49 6.82 5.42
CA SER A 398 22.03 7.23 4.09
C SER A 398 21.70 6.04 3.18
N MET A 399 20.67 6.25 2.38
CA MET A 399 20.40 5.46 1.17
C MET A 399 21.18 6.08 0.00
N SER A 400 21.68 5.25 -0.91
CA SER A 400 22.21 5.66 -2.20
C SER A 400 21.64 4.81 -3.32
N HIS A 401 22.03 5.12 -4.55
CA HIS A 401 21.72 4.30 -5.70
C HIS A 401 22.98 4.00 -6.51
N LYS A 402 22.96 2.85 -7.20
CA LYS A 402 24.04 2.43 -8.10
C LYS A 402 23.45 1.76 -9.34
N LYS A 403 24.12 1.94 -10.48
CA LYS A 403 23.80 1.19 -11.69
C LYS A 403 24.48 -0.17 -11.62
N VAL A 404 23.67 -1.23 -11.70
CA VAL A 404 24.13 -2.62 -11.73
C VAL A 404 24.06 -3.11 -13.15
N ARG A 405 25.19 -3.63 -13.64
CA ARG A 405 25.28 -4.23 -14.97
C ARG A 405 24.77 -5.67 -14.91
N PRO A 406 23.90 -6.07 -15.85
CA PRO A 406 23.48 -7.45 -16.01
C PRO A 406 24.65 -8.39 -16.27
N VAL A 407 24.45 -9.66 -15.94
CA VAL A 407 25.34 -10.75 -16.33
C VAL A 407 24.50 -11.79 -17.06
N HIS A 408 24.99 -12.24 -18.21
CA HIS A 408 24.35 -13.28 -18.99
C HIS A 408 24.94 -14.65 -18.67
N PRO A 409 24.11 -15.71 -18.68
CA PRO A 409 24.60 -17.06 -18.49
C PRO A 409 25.52 -17.48 -19.64
N ARG A 410 26.54 -18.28 -19.31
CA ARG A 410 27.48 -18.84 -20.29
C ARG A 410 26.85 -20.06 -20.93
N VAL A 411 26.05 -19.80 -21.96
CA VAL A 411 25.34 -20.80 -22.77
C VAL A 411 25.50 -20.48 -24.25
N SER A 412 25.09 -21.39 -25.13
CA SER A 412 25.12 -21.17 -26.57
C SER A 412 24.17 -20.05 -27.00
N GLU A 413 24.36 -19.50 -28.21
CA GLU A 413 23.48 -18.46 -28.74
C GLU A 413 22.02 -18.92 -28.85
N GLY A 414 21.80 -20.19 -29.23
CA GLY A 414 20.46 -20.77 -29.29
C GLY A 414 19.80 -20.93 -27.92
N GLU A 415 20.58 -21.21 -26.87
CA GLU A 415 20.08 -21.23 -25.49
C GLU A 415 19.81 -19.81 -24.95
N LEU A 416 20.62 -18.82 -25.33
CA LEU A 416 20.36 -17.42 -24.99
C LEU A 416 19.03 -16.92 -25.58
N GLN A 417 18.67 -17.36 -26.80
CA GLN A 417 17.38 -17.03 -27.41
C GLN A 417 16.20 -17.63 -26.61
N GLN A 418 16.36 -18.82 -26.03
CA GLN A 418 15.34 -19.44 -25.17
C GLN A 418 15.19 -18.75 -23.80
N LEU A 419 16.21 -17.99 -23.38
CA LEU A 419 16.20 -17.23 -22.13
C LEU A 419 15.68 -15.79 -22.31
N GLN A 420 15.16 -15.44 -23.48
CA GLN A 420 14.50 -14.16 -23.69
C GLN A 420 13.15 -14.11 -22.96
N LEU A 421 12.80 -12.92 -22.46
CA LEU A 421 11.60 -12.70 -21.64
C LEU A 421 10.31 -13.27 -22.24
N GLN A 422 10.17 -13.25 -23.57
CA GLN A 422 8.97 -13.73 -24.27
C GLN A 422 8.75 -15.25 -24.12
N HIS A 423 9.81 -16.01 -23.88
CA HIS A 423 9.80 -17.48 -23.85
C HIS A 423 10.47 -18.05 -22.58
N LEU A 424 10.82 -17.21 -21.61
CA LEU A 424 11.58 -17.59 -20.43
C LEU A 424 10.87 -18.66 -19.58
N ASP A 425 9.54 -18.68 -19.58
CA ASP A 425 8.71 -19.70 -18.93
C ASP A 425 8.79 -21.07 -19.60
N GLN A 426 9.20 -21.11 -20.87
CA GLN A 426 9.34 -22.33 -21.69
C GLN A 426 10.76 -22.91 -21.64
N ALA A 427 11.70 -22.23 -20.97
CA ALA A 427 13.08 -22.68 -20.88
C ALA A 427 13.18 -24.08 -20.23
N PRO A 428 13.91 -25.03 -20.86
CA PRO A 428 14.08 -26.38 -20.32
C PRO A 428 14.62 -26.38 -18.88
N GLU A 429 14.23 -27.37 -18.08
CA GLU A 429 14.65 -27.45 -16.67
C GLU A 429 16.18 -27.48 -16.52
N ASP A 430 16.88 -28.23 -17.37
CA ASP A 430 18.35 -28.30 -17.34
C ASP A 430 18.99 -26.94 -17.61
N LEU A 431 18.43 -26.16 -18.53
CA LEU A 431 18.88 -24.80 -18.83
C LEU A 431 18.60 -23.86 -17.65
N ARG A 432 17.39 -23.89 -17.08
CA ARG A 432 17.03 -23.10 -15.89
C ARG A 432 17.95 -23.44 -14.70
N ARG A 433 18.24 -24.73 -14.50
CA ARG A 433 19.16 -25.22 -13.46
C ARG A 433 20.59 -24.75 -13.70
N HIS A 434 21.09 -24.81 -14.93
CA HIS A 434 22.41 -24.31 -15.29
C HIS A 434 22.55 -22.83 -14.94
N VAL A 435 21.59 -21.99 -15.36
CA VAL A 435 21.57 -20.56 -15.07
C VAL A 435 21.60 -20.29 -13.56
N LEU A 436 20.77 -21.02 -12.78
CA LEU A 436 20.73 -20.86 -11.33
C LEU A 436 22.06 -21.27 -10.67
N LEU A 437 22.62 -22.42 -11.04
CA LEU A 437 23.90 -22.89 -10.50
C LEU A 437 25.05 -21.95 -10.88
N GLU A 438 25.03 -21.36 -12.08
CA GLU A 438 26.01 -20.37 -12.50
C GLU A 438 25.90 -19.07 -11.69
N ALA A 439 24.68 -18.59 -11.45
CA ALA A 439 24.42 -17.42 -10.62
C ALA A 439 24.88 -17.63 -9.16
N LEU A 440 24.83 -18.87 -8.68
CA LEU A 440 25.30 -19.30 -7.35
C LEU A 440 26.78 -19.71 -7.30
N GLU A 441 27.54 -19.54 -8.39
CA GLU A 441 28.95 -19.97 -8.49
C GLU A 441 29.16 -21.47 -8.16
N SER A 442 28.17 -22.27 -8.50
CA SER A 442 27.96 -23.63 -8.02
C SER A 442 27.87 -24.67 -9.15
N LEU A 443 28.35 -24.35 -10.35
CA LEU A 443 28.29 -25.26 -11.52
C LEU A 443 28.91 -26.64 -11.29
N GLY A 444 29.83 -26.77 -10.33
CA GLY A 444 30.43 -28.05 -9.93
C GLY A 444 29.60 -28.88 -8.94
N LEU A 445 28.47 -28.36 -8.43
CA LEU A 445 27.62 -29.07 -7.47
C LEU A 445 26.59 -29.95 -8.19
N HIS A 446 26.83 -31.26 -8.13
CA HIS A 446 25.81 -32.24 -8.50
C HIS A 446 24.73 -32.33 -7.42
N LEU A 447 23.65 -31.56 -7.55
CA LEU A 447 22.44 -31.81 -6.75
C LEU A 447 21.95 -33.23 -7.07
N ARG A 448 21.93 -34.10 -6.05
CA ARG A 448 21.34 -35.44 -6.15
C ARG A 448 19.88 -35.23 -6.54
N THR A 449 19.52 -35.63 -7.75
CA THR A 449 18.12 -35.76 -8.14
C THR A 449 17.51 -36.81 -7.21
N SER A 450 16.54 -36.40 -6.41
CA SER A 450 15.69 -37.34 -5.68
C SER A 450 15.01 -38.20 -6.73
N GLN A 451 15.48 -39.43 -6.89
CA GLN A 451 14.72 -40.45 -7.59
C GLN A 451 13.40 -40.59 -6.84
N THR A 452 12.32 -40.22 -7.52
CA THR A 452 10.96 -40.54 -7.13
C THR A 452 10.89 -42.04 -6.82
N THR A 453 10.54 -42.36 -5.57
CA THR A 453 10.05 -43.69 -5.18
C THR A 453 8.55 -43.62 -5.03
#